data_AF-A0A948SP03-F1
#
_entry.id   AF-A0A948SP03-F1
#
_cell.length_a   1.000
_cell.length_b   1.000
_cell.length_c   1.000
_cell.angle_alpha   90.00
_cell.angle_beta   90.00
_cell.angle_gamma   90.00
#
_symmetry.space_group_name_H-M   'P 1'
#
loop_
_entity.id
_entity.type
_entity.pdbx_description
1 polymer ?
#
loop_
_entity_poly.entity_id
_entity_poly.type
_entity_poly.pdbx_seq_one_letter_code
_entity_poly.pdbx_strand_id
1 'polypeptide(L)'
;MIDARTKVAASADASVALAAVLAHFGAVTGTLHFLDDRGQLRLAAMHGPLPPPVVEQIRVIPVGKGMAGECARLDAPVSWCNLQQDDQGVVRPGARATGMAGSIVVPVRDGGRLVGTLGIATASERVFTEAETEDLMRAAAAMVRFRPARGAS
;
A
#
# COMPACT_ATOMS: atom_id res chain seq x y z
N MET A 1 -14.87 -7.45 16.65
CA MET A 1 -14.21 -7.89 15.40
C MET A 1 -12.74 -8.04 15.68
N ILE A 2 -12.09 -9.08 15.15
CA ILE A 2 -10.62 -9.23 15.21
C ILE A 2 -10.00 -8.18 14.28
N ASP A 3 -9.03 -7.40 14.78
CA ASP A 3 -8.35 -6.37 14.00
C ASP A 3 -7.51 -6.95 12.83
N ALA A 4 -7.18 -6.13 11.84
CA ALA A 4 -6.44 -6.56 10.66
C ALA A 4 -5.05 -7.13 11.02
N ARG A 5 -4.38 -6.54 11.99
CA ARG A 5 -3.05 -6.96 12.46
C ARG A 5 -3.05 -8.40 12.96
N THR A 6 -4.05 -8.77 13.76
CA THR A 6 -4.17 -10.12 14.33
C THR A 6 -4.44 -11.15 13.23
N LYS A 7 -5.25 -10.79 12.23
CA LYS A 7 -5.47 -11.65 11.06
C LYS A 7 -4.18 -11.85 10.26
N VAL A 8 -3.41 -10.79 10.02
CA VAL A 8 -2.08 -10.87 9.37
C VAL A 8 -1.15 -11.79 10.14
N ALA A 9 -1.15 -11.70 11.48
CA ALA A 9 -0.33 -12.57 12.33
C ALA A 9 -0.75 -14.06 12.26
N ALA A 10 -2.01 -14.35 11.98
CA ALA A 10 -2.51 -15.72 11.82
C ALA A 10 -2.35 -16.28 10.39
N SER A 11 -2.08 -15.43 9.40
CA SER A 11 -2.00 -15.86 7.99
C SER A 11 -0.81 -16.76 7.69
N ALA A 12 -1.02 -17.75 6.82
CA ALA A 12 0.03 -18.67 6.38
C ALA A 12 1.05 -17.99 5.46
N ASP A 13 0.59 -17.11 4.58
CA ASP A 13 1.42 -16.40 3.60
C ASP A 13 0.95 -14.95 3.36
N ALA A 14 1.73 -14.22 2.56
CA ALA A 14 1.50 -12.81 2.25
C ALA A 14 0.19 -12.56 1.49
N SER A 15 -0.24 -13.49 0.64
CA SER A 15 -1.46 -13.37 -0.15
C SER A 15 -2.70 -13.52 0.74
N VAL A 16 -2.69 -14.49 1.66
CA VAL A 16 -3.76 -14.67 2.67
C VAL A 16 -3.82 -13.47 3.61
N ALA A 17 -2.67 -12.96 4.06
CA ALA A 17 -2.60 -11.75 4.88
C ALA A 17 -3.16 -10.53 4.16
N LEU A 18 -2.77 -10.30 2.91
CA LEU A 18 -3.26 -9.19 2.11
C LEU A 18 -4.77 -9.28 1.90
N ALA A 19 -5.30 -10.46 1.58
CA ALA A 19 -6.75 -10.66 1.45
C ALA A 19 -7.51 -10.33 2.75
N ALA A 20 -6.96 -10.70 3.91
CA ALA A 20 -7.56 -10.38 5.20
C ALA A 20 -7.55 -8.88 5.51
N VAL A 21 -6.48 -8.16 5.13
CA VAL A 21 -6.42 -6.70 5.19
C VAL A 21 -7.50 -6.10 4.30
N LEU A 22 -7.58 -6.51 3.04
CA LEU A 22 -8.59 -5.98 2.11
C LEU A 22 -10.02 -6.18 2.61
N ALA A 23 -10.34 -7.37 3.11
CA ALA A 23 -11.64 -7.65 3.70
C ALA A 23 -11.96 -6.76 4.91
N HIS A 24 -10.96 -6.46 5.75
CA HIS A 24 -11.13 -5.57 6.91
C HIS A 24 -11.42 -4.13 6.50
N PHE A 25 -10.75 -3.63 5.46
CA PHE A 25 -10.94 -2.25 4.98
C PHE A 25 -12.04 -2.11 3.91
N GLY A 26 -12.68 -3.19 3.48
CA GLY A 26 -13.63 -3.16 2.37
C GLY A 26 -12.98 -2.76 1.04
N ALA A 27 -11.70 -3.07 0.88
CA ALA A 27 -10.94 -2.82 -0.34
C ALA A 27 -11.04 -4.02 -1.30
N VAL A 28 -10.96 -3.74 -2.60
CA VAL A 28 -11.14 -4.74 -3.67
C VAL A 28 -9.83 -5.13 -4.34
N THR A 29 -8.82 -4.25 -4.29
CA THR A 29 -7.49 -4.54 -4.79
C THR A 29 -6.43 -4.14 -3.77
N GLY A 30 -5.31 -4.84 -3.78
CA GLY A 30 -4.18 -4.53 -2.92
C GLY A 30 -2.88 -5.10 -3.43
N THR A 31 -1.79 -4.49 -2.98
CA THR A 31 -0.42 -4.89 -3.33
C THR A 31 0.49 -4.72 -2.13
N LEU A 32 1.41 -5.66 -1.97
CA LEU A 32 2.50 -5.61 -1.01
C LEU A 32 3.81 -5.63 -1.77
N HIS A 33 4.68 -4.68 -1.46
CA HIS A 33 6.02 -4.61 -2.04
C HIS A 33 7.08 -4.53 -0.95
N PHE A 34 8.24 -5.12 -1.20
CA PHE A 34 9.42 -4.98 -0.35
C PHE A 34 10.59 -4.40 -1.13
N LEU A 35 11.43 -3.62 -0.45
CA LEU A 35 12.67 -3.10 -1.01
C LEU A 35 13.68 -4.24 -1.19
N ASP A 36 14.22 -4.34 -2.40
CA ASP A 36 15.40 -5.15 -2.70
C ASP A 36 16.70 -4.39 -2.40
N ASP A 37 17.84 -5.06 -2.62
CA ASP A 37 19.16 -4.49 -2.36
C ASP A 37 19.57 -3.40 -3.36
N ARG A 38 18.81 -3.21 -4.43
CA ARG A 38 18.96 -2.10 -5.39
C ARG A 38 18.07 -0.91 -5.02
N GLY A 39 17.33 -0.98 -3.91
CA GLY A 39 16.41 0.06 -3.48
C GLY A 39 15.14 0.14 -4.34
N GLN A 40 14.74 -0.95 -4.99
CA GLN A 40 13.51 -1.03 -5.78
C GLN A 40 12.43 -1.81 -5.02
N LEU A 41 11.18 -1.36 -5.13
CA LEU A 41 10.03 -2.06 -4.55
C LEU A 41 9.64 -3.23 -5.45
N ARG A 42 9.81 -4.47 -4.96
CA ARG A 42 9.42 -5.68 -5.68
C ARG A 42 8.12 -6.24 -5.15
N LEU A 43 7.23 -6.62 -6.05
CA LEU A 43 5.92 -7.18 -5.71
C LEU A 43 6.08 -8.52 -4.97
N ALA A 44 5.55 -8.58 -3.75
CA ALA A 44 5.57 -9.76 -2.89
C ALA A 44 4.20 -10.45 -2.82
N ALA A 45 3.12 -9.67 -2.84
CA ALA A 45 1.76 -10.18 -2.94
C ALA A 45 0.85 -9.18 -3.65
N MET A 46 -0.18 -9.71 -4.30
CA MET A 46 -1.22 -8.94 -4.98
C MET A 46 -2.56 -9.64 -4.80
N HIS A 47 -3.62 -8.87 -4.67
CA HIS A 47 -4.98 -9.41 -4.59
C HIS A 47 -5.94 -8.50 -5.34
N GLY A 48 -6.96 -9.10 -5.95
CA GLY A 48 -7.99 -8.41 -6.74
C GLY A 48 -7.64 -8.27 -8.23
N PRO A 49 -8.62 -7.83 -9.05
CA PRO A 49 -8.44 -7.68 -10.49
C PRO A 49 -7.61 -6.44 -10.81
N LEU A 50 -6.43 -6.65 -11.39
CA LEU A 50 -5.58 -5.60 -11.95
C LEU A 50 -5.32 -5.89 -13.43
N PRO A 51 -5.42 -4.92 -14.35
CA PRO A 51 -5.14 -5.13 -15.76
C PRO A 51 -3.71 -5.65 -15.98
N PRO A 52 -3.45 -6.59 -16.91
CA PRO A 52 -2.10 -7.14 -17.12
C PRO A 52 -0.99 -6.09 -17.32
N PRO A 53 -1.20 -4.98 -18.07
CA PRO A 53 -0.19 -3.94 -18.19
C PRO A 53 0.16 -3.28 -16.85
N VAL A 54 -0.82 -3.12 -15.96
CA VAL A 54 -0.60 -2.57 -14.61
C VAL A 54 0.19 -3.57 -13.78
N VAL A 55 -0.15 -4.86 -13.84
CA VAL A 55 0.56 -5.93 -13.12
C VAL A 55 2.05 -5.91 -13.48
N GLU A 56 2.40 -5.79 -14.76
CA GLU A 56 3.80 -5.72 -15.19
C GLU A 56 4.52 -4.46 -14.67
N GLN A 57 3.84 -3.31 -14.65
CA GLN A 57 4.40 -2.06 -14.11
C GLN A 57 4.64 -2.13 -12.61
N ILE A 58 3.78 -2.80 -11.85
CA ILE A 58 3.91 -2.89 -10.39
C ILE A 58 4.82 -4.02 -9.93
N ARG A 59 5.33 -4.88 -10.81
CA ARG A 59 6.30 -5.92 -10.44
C ARG A 59 7.56 -5.31 -9.81
N VAL A 60 8.00 -4.19 -10.35
CA VAL A 60 9.18 -3.44 -9.89
C VAL A 60 8.88 -1.94 -9.96
N ILE A 61 8.82 -1.29 -8.81
CA ILE A 61 8.51 0.14 -8.71
C ILE A 61 9.76 0.87 -8.18
N PRO A 62 10.33 1.82 -8.95
CA PRO A 62 11.37 2.70 -8.42
C PRO A 62 10.85 3.58 -7.30
N VAL A 63 11.68 3.85 -6.30
CA VAL A 63 11.37 4.88 -5.29
C VAL A 63 11.14 6.23 -5.98
N GLY A 64 10.12 6.96 -5.53
CA GLY A 64 9.64 8.21 -6.14
C GLY A 64 8.82 8.05 -7.42
N LYS A 65 8.40 6.83 -7.80
CA LYS A 65 7.52 6.60 -8.95
C LYS A 65 6.17 5.99 -8.53
N GLY A 66 5.09 6.66 -8.90
CA GLY A 66 3.72 6.27 -8.54
C GLY A 66 3.49 6.30 -7.02
N MET A 67 2.29 5.89 -6.57
CA MET A 67 1.92 5.98 -5.15
C MET A 67 2.83 5.16 -4.23
N ALA A 68 3.23 3.96 -4.65
CA ALA A 68 4.11 3.09 -3.84
C ALA A 68 5.53 3.63 -3.77
N GLY A 69 6.12 4.04 -4.89
CA GLY A 69 7.44 4.65 -4.90
C GLY A 69 7.46 5.95 -4.10
N GLU A 70 6.40 6.75 -4.17
CA GLU A 70 6.29 8.01 -3.44
C GLU A 70 6.14 7.80 -1.93
N CYS A 71 5.30 6.84 -1.53
CA CYS A 71 5.20 6.42 -0.13
C CYS A 71 6.56 5.96 0.42
N ALA A 72 7.33 5.21 -0.38
CA ALA A 72 8.68 4.82 -0.01
C ALA A 72 9.67 6.01 0.04
N ARG A 73 9.51 7.01 -0.81
CA ARG A 73 10.37 8.20 -0.85
C ARG A 73 10.14 9.09 0.38
N LEU A 74 8.88 9.29 0.74
CA LEU A 74 8.48 10.13 1.88
C LEU A 74 8.58 9.40 3.22
N ASP A 75 8.59 8.06 3.19
CA ASP A 75 8.35 7.21 4.35
C ASP A 75 7.10 7.69 5.12
N ALA A 76 5.99 7.85 4.40
CA ALA A 76 4.73 8.37 4.93
C ALA A 76 3.53 7.82 4.14
N PRO A 77 2.32 7.75 4.73
CA PRO A 77 1.12 7.40 3.99
C PRO A 77 0.86 8.35 2.81
N VAL A 78 0.52 7.77 1.66
CA VAL A 78 0.17 8.50 0.44
C VAL A 78 -1.21 8.04 -0.02
N SER A 79 -2.12 8.98 -0.23
CA SER A 79 -3.43 8.74 -0.83
C SER A 79 -3.52 9.40 -2.20
N TRP A 80 -4.42 8.93 -3.06
CA TRP A 80 -4.62 9.54 -4.37
C TRP A 80 -5.05 11.01 -4.27
N CYS A 81 -5.87 11.35 -3.26
CA CYS A 81 -6.29 12.72 -3.02
C CYS A 81 -5.09 13.64 -2.72
N ASN A 82 -4.19 13.21 -1.83
CA ASN A 82 -2.99 13.98 -1.50
C ASN A 82 -2.06 14.11 -2.70
N LEU A 83 -1.88 13.03 -3.48
CA LEU A 83 -1.00 13.04 -4.66
C LEU A 83 -1.49 14.03 -5.73
N GLN A 84 -2.80 14.11 -5.97
CA GLN A 84 -3.36 15.12 -6.88
C GLN A 84 -3.13 16.55 -6.39
N GLN A 85 -3.10 16.79 -5.07
CA GLN A 85 -2.80 18.10 -4.51
C GLN A 85 -1.32 18.48 -4.70
N ASP A 86 -0.40 17.53 -4.49
CA ASP A 86 1.04 17.74 -4.61
C ASP A 86 1.48 17.96 -6.08
N ASP A 87 0.88 17.23 -7.03
CA ASP A 87 1.19 17.39 -8.46
C ASP A 87 0.58 18.66 -9.09
N GLN A 88 -0.42 19.28 -8.46
CA GLN A 88 -1.12 20.45 -9.03
C GLN A 88 -0.90 21.77 -8.29
N GLY A 89 -0.28 21.80 -7.10
CA GLY A 89 0.13 23.02 -6.39
C GLY A 89 -1.00 24.04 -6.09
N VAL A 90 -2.24 23.73 -6.41
CA VAL A 90 -3.41 24.59 -6.28
C VAL A 90 -4.58 23.71 -5.87
N VAL A 91 -4.89 23.71 -4.58
CA VAL A 91 -6.14 23.14 -4.07
C VAL A 91 -7.30 23.98 -4.62
N ARG A 92 -7.87 23.58 -5.75
CA ARG A 92 -9.14 24.16 -6.22
C ARG A 92 -10.26 23.61 -5.33
N PRO A 93 -11.12 24.45 -4.72
CA PRO A 93 -12.26 24.02 -3.88
C PRO A 93 -13.37 23.24 -4.63
N GLY A 94 -13.09 22.67 -5.79
CA GLY A 94 -14.02 21.91 -6.64
C GLY A 94 -13.63 20.45 -6.88
N ALA A 95 -12.52 19.96 -6.33
CA ALA A 95 -12.05 18.57 -6.51
C ALA A 95 -12.86 17.50 -5.74
N ARG A 96 -14.12 17.80 -5.40
CA ARG A 96 -15.10 16.82 -4.89
C ARG A 96 -15.90 16.13 -6.00
N ALA A 97 -15.64 16.44 -7.27
CA ALA A 97 -16.55 16.13 -8.39
C ALA A 97 -16.05 15.10 -9.42
N THR A 98 -14.90 14.45 -9.22
CA THR A 98 -14.38 13.50 -10.22
C THR A 98 -14.08 12.12 -9.64
N GLY A 99 -15.18 11.40 -9.39
CA GLY A 99 -15.44 9.94 -9.45
C GLY A 99 -14.34 8.87 -9.44
N MET A 100 -13.09 9.13 -9.07
CA MET A 100 -11.96 8.19 -9.18
C MET A 100 -10.93 8.38 -8.06
N ALA A 101 -11.25 8.04 -6.81
CA ALA A 101 -10.22 7.98 -5.77
C ALA A 101 -10.67 7.19 -4.53
N GLY A 102 -10.12 5.99 -4.33
CA GLY A 102 -10.35 5.17 -3.14
C GLY A 102 -9.11 4.39 -2.75
N SER A 103 -7.90 4.95 -2.96
CA SER A 103 -6.63 4.26 -2.75
C SER A 103 -5.73 4.96 -1.72
N ILE A 104 -5.05 4.15 -0.94
CA ILE A 104 -4.03 4.56 0.02
C ILE A 104 -2.86 3.57 -0.02
N VAL A 105 -1.66 4.10 0.14
CA VAL A 105 -0.44 3.32 0.33
C VAL A 105 0.22 3.77 1.62
N VAL A 106 0.64 2.82 2.45
CA VAL A 106 1.34 3.09 3.71
C VAL A 106 2.72 2.40 3.73
N PRO A 107 3.68 2.96 4.48
CA PRO A 107 5.00 2.35 4.60
C PRO A 107 4.93 1.08 5.45
N VAL A 108 5.66 0.06 5.02
CA VAL A 108 5.95 -1.13 5.83
C VAL A 108 7.30 -0.90 6.49
N ARG A 109 7.32 -0.84 7.83
CA ARG A 109 8.52 -0.57 8.62
C ARG A 109 8.91 -1.72 9.51
N ASP A 110 10.20 -2.01 9.54
CA ASP A 110 10.84 -2.97 10.44
C ASP A 110 11.83 -2.24 11.35
N GLY A 111 11.54 -2.20 12.65
CA GLY A 111 12.35 -1.45 13.62
C GLY A 111 12.50 0.03 13.27
N GLY A 112 11.46 0.66 12.71
CA GLY A 112 11.46 2.06 12.29
C GLY A 112 12.13 2.33 10.93
N ARG A 113 12.74 1.31 10.30
CA ARG A 113 13.29 1.44 8.94
C ARG A 113 12.24 1.04 7.91
N LEU A 114 12.08 1.83 6.87
CA LEU A 114 11.29 1.44 5.71
C LEU A 114 11.87 0.18 5.07
N VAL A 115 11.02 -0.83 4.87
CA VAL A 115 11.38 -2.08 4.19
C VAL A 115 10.46 -2.41 3.02
N GLY A 116 9.38 -1.66 2.83
CA GLY A 116 8.39 -1.91 1.80
C GLY A 116 7.19 -0.99 1.88
N THR A 117 6.16 -1.30 1.12
CA THR A 117 4.90 -0.54 1.07
C THR A 117 3.70 -1.47 0.95
N LEU A 118 2.59 -1.08 1.56
CA LEU A 118 1.30 -1.77 1.49
C LEU A 118 0.27 -0.82 0.87
N GLY A 119 -0.26 -1.18 -0.29
CA GLY A 119 -1.30 -0.40 -0.98
C GLY A 119 -2.63 -1.14 -1.02
N ILE A 120 -3.72 -0.41 -0.79
CA ILE A 120 -5.09 -0.92 -0.93
C ILE A 120 -5.95 0.07 -1.72
N ALA A 121 -6.94 -0.42 -2.45
CA ALA A 121 -7.92 0.42 -3.13
C ALA A 121 -9.35 -0.14 -3.07
N THR A 122 -10.34 0.73 -2.90
CA THR A 122 -11.77 0.44 -2.92
C THR A 122 -12.38 0.60 -4.31
N ALA A 123 -13.52 -0.05 -4.56
CA ALA A 123 -14.23 0.06 -5.84
C ALA A 123 -14.92 1.42 -6.03
N SER A 124 -15.34 2.05 -4.94
CA SER A 124 -15.96 3.37 -4.93
C SER A 124 -15.00 4.42 -4.38
N GLU A 125 -15.31 5.69 -4.65
CA GLU A 125 -14.62 6.79 -4.01
C GLU A 125 -14.72 6.69 -2.48
N ARG A 126 -13.58 6.85 -1.82
CA ARG A 126 -13.49 6.81 -0.36
C ARG A 126 -12.24 7.54 0.10
N VAL A 127 -12.42 8.36 1.13
CA VAL A 127 -11.31 8.93 1.89
C VAL A 127 -11.06 8.03 3.10
N PHE A 128 -9.84 7.53 3.24
CA PHE A 128 -9.41 6.84 4.44
C PHE A 128 -9.20 7.86 5.55
N THR A 129 -9.83 7.63 6.69
CA THR A 129 -9.66 8.46 7.90
C THR A 129 -8.27 8.25 8.51
N GLU A 130 -7.89 9.15 9.42
CA GLU A 130 -6.64 9.02 10.18
C GLU A 130 -6.62 7.70 10.98
N ALA A 131 -7.72 7.36 11.66
CA ALA A 131 -7.84 6.11 12.40
C ALA A 131 -7.70 4.86 11.52
N GLU A 132 -8.28 4.87 10.32
CA GLU A 132 -8.11 3.77 9.35
C GLU A 132 -6.69 3.72 8.79
N THR A 133 -6.07 4.87 8.58
CA THR A 133 -4.67 4.97 8.13
C THR A 133 -3.73 4.39 9.19
N GLU A 134 -3.94 4.74 10.46
CA GLU A 134 -3.20 4.15 11.57
C GLU A 134 -3.43 2.65 11.69
N ASP A 135 -4.66 2.18 11.48
CA ASP A 135 -4.97 0.75 11.50
C ASP A 135 -4.29 0.00 10.36
N LEU A 136 -4.27 0.60 9.16
CA LEU A 136 -3.57 0.05 8.01
C LEU A 136 -2.06 0.05 8.23
N MET A 137 -1.48 1.07 8.88
CA MET A 137 -0.07 1.08 9.27
C MET A 137 0.26 -0.03 10.28
N ARG A 138 -0.62 -0.31 11.25
CA ARG A 138 -0.44 -1.44 12.17
C ARG A 138 -0.49 -2.78 11.43
N ALA A 139 -1.38 -2.93 10.46
CA ALA A 139 -1.42 -4.12 9.60
C ALA A 139 -0.15 -4.23 8.74
N ALA A 140 0.31 -3.13 8.13
CA ALA A 140 1.53 -3.04 7.34
C ALA A 140 2.77 -3.47 8.14
N ALA A 141 2.91 -3.00 9.39
CA ALA A 141 3.99 -3.43 10.27
C ALA A 141 3.97 -4.95 10.51
N ALA A 142 2.79 -5.57 10.63
CA ALA A 142 2.69 -7.03 10.76
C ALA A 142 3.02 -7.78 9.46
N MET A 143 2.92 -7.14 8.28
CA MET A 143 3.30 -7.74 7.00
C MET A 143 4.81 -7.96 6.87
N VAL A 144 5.65 -7.30 7.69
CA VAL A 144 7.13 -7.41 7.67
C VAL A 144 7.60 -8.87 7.70
N ARG A 145 6.89 -9.76 8.39
CA ARG A 145 7.23 -11.20 8.47
C ARG A 145 7.28 -11.91 7.11
N PHE A 146 6.64 -11.34 6.09
CA PHE A 146 6.63 -11.90 4.73
C PHE A 146 7.72 -11.32 3.84
N ARG A 147 8.56 -10.45 4.39
CA ARG A 147 9.72 -9.92 3.70
C ARG A 147 10.65 -11.08 3.34
N PRO A 148 11.05 -11.23 2.07
CA PRO A 148 12.07 -12.19 1.69
C PRO A 148 13.34 -11.93 2.50
N ALA A 149 14.04 -13.00 2.89
CA ALA A 149 15.39 -12.86 3.40
C ALA A 149 16.21 -12.06 2.36
N ARG A 150 16.94 -11.03 2.79
CA ARG A 150 17.91 -10.38 1.91
C ARG A 150 18.83 -11.49 1.41
N GLY A 151 18.91 -11.65 0.09
CA GLY A 151 19.79 -12.65 -0.49
C GLY A 151 21.20 -12.37 0.02
N ALA A 152 21.80 -13.33 0.72
CA ALA A 152 23.25 -13.41 0.74
C ALA A 152 23.66 -13.45 -0.73
N SER A 153 24.36 -12.40 -1.18
CA SER A 153 24.99 -12.41 -2.50
C SER A 153 25.95 -13.57 -2.62
#